data_AF-A0AAW9IDH2-F1
#
_entry.id   AF-A0AAW9IDH2-F1
#
_cell.length_a   1.000
_cell.length_b   1.000
_cell.length_c   1.000
_cell.angle_alpha   90.00
_cell.angle_beta   90.00
_cell.angle_gamma   90.00
#
_symmetry.space_group_name_H-M   'P 1'
#
loop_
_entity.id
_entity.type
_entity.pdbx_description
1 polymer ?
#
loop_
_entity_poly.entity_id
_entity_poly.type
_entity_poly.pdbx_seq_one_letter_code
_entity_poly.pdbx_strand_id
1 'polypeptide(L)'
;ALDAFRKRALNPNHPVTRGTAQNPDIYFQTRESVNRFYEDIPEVVESYMAEITKLTGREYHCFDYYGAPDADRVIVTMGSSTDVAEETIDYLTSKGEKVGVVKVRLYRPFSTERLLKVIPATVKSIAVLDRTKEPGSIGEPLYLDIKSAFYGRENAPVIVGGRYGLGSKDPNPAHIASVYANLASENPKDGFTIGIVDDVTNTSLEISGDIDATPEGTKACKFWGLGSDGTVGANKSAIKIIGDHTDMYAQGYFAYDSKKSGGITVSHLRFGKKQIKSPYLVDKADFIACHNQAYVYKYDV
;
A
#
# COMPACT_ATOMS: atom_id res chain seq x y z
N ALA A 1 14.12 -28.09 11.56
CA ALA A 1 13.51 -27.79 10.23
C ALA A 1 14.53 -27.81 9.09
N LEU A 2 15.64 -27.06 9.19
CA LEU A 2 16.67 -26.97 8.13
C LEU A 2 17.24 -28.33 7.72
N ASP A 3 17.56 -29.20 8.68
CA ASP A 3 18.08 -30.54 8.37
C ASP A 3 17.07 -31.39 7.60
N ALA A 4 15.78 -31.30 7.94
CA ALA A 4 14.72 -32.00 7.21
C ALA A 4 14.56 -31.46 5.78
N PHE A 5 14.70 -30.15 5.58
CA PHE A 5 14.74 -29.56 4.24
C PHE A 5 15.94 -30.08 3.43
N ARG A 6 17.15 -30.07 4.00
CA ARG A 6 18.37 -30.57 3.36
C ARG A 6 18.28 -32.05 3.01
N LYS A 7 17.73 -32.88 3.91
CA LYS A 7 17.51 -34.32 3.67
C LYS A 7 16.52 -34.58 2.52
N ARG A 8 15.63 -33.64 2.21
CA ARG A 8 14.73 -33.69 1.04
C ARG A 8 15.36 -33.10 -0.22
N ALA A 9 16.64 -32.73 -0.25
CA ALA A 9 17.27 -32.30 -1.49
C ALA A 9 17.40 -33.45 -2.49
N LEU A 10 17.42 -33.15 -3.79
CA LEU A 10 17.84 -34.13 -4.80
C LEU A 10 19.33 -34.39 -4.61
N ASN A 11 19.68 -35.64 -4.31
CA ASN A 11 21.05 -36.07 -4.12
C ASN A 11 21.20 -37.51 -4.59
N PRO A 12 22.22 -37.85 -5.40
CA PRO A 12 22.43 -39.22 -5.88
C PRO A 12 22.67 -40.23 -4.74
N ASN A 13 23.16 -39.77 -3.58
CA ASN A 13 23.39 -40.64 -2.41
C ASN A 13 22.12 -40.96 -1.62
N HIS A 14 21.01 -40.27 -1.90
CA HIS A 14 19.67 -40.55 -1.36
C HIS A 14 18.59 -40.13 -2.37
N PRO A 15 18.47 -40.85 -3.51
CA PRO A 15 17.68 -40.42 -4.65
C PRO A 15 16.17 -40.50 -4.38
N VAL A 16 15.41 -39.59 -5.00
CA VAL A 16 13.95 -39.57 -5.00
C VAL A 16 13.44 -39.16 -6.38
N THR A 17 12.27 -39.67 -6.77
CA THR A 17 11.58 -39.24 -7.99
C THR A 17 10.63 -38.09 -7.69
N ARG A 18 10.61 -37.06 -8.55
CA ARG A 18 9.71 -35.89 -8.46
C ARG A 18 9.20 -35.50 -9.84
N GLY A 19 8.06 -34.83 -9.90
CA GLY A 19 7.51 -34.33 -11.17
C GLY A 19 7.00 -35.44 -12.10
N THR A 20 6.46 -36.52 -11.53
CA THR A 20 5.86 -37.61 -12.31
C THR A 20 4.65 -37.11 -13.10
N ALA A 21 4.42 -37.65 -14.30
CA ALA A 21 3.13 -37.55 -14.96
C ALA A 21 2.10 -38.45 -14.23
N GLN A 22 0.91 -37.93 -13.97
CA GLN A 22 -0.15 -38.62 -13.25
C GLN A 22 -1.44 -38.56 -14.05
N ASN A 23 -2.17 -39.67 -14.09
CA ASN A 23 -3.48 -39.76 -14.71
C ASN A 23 -4.59 -39.23 -13.76
N PRO A 24 -5.84 -39.07 -14.24
CA PRO A 24 -6.96 -38.59 -13.43
C PRO A 24 -7.31 -39.48 -12.23
N ASP A 25 -6.84 -40.72 -12.20
CA ASP A 25 -7.08 -41.70 -11.14
C ASP A 25 -6.46 -41.31 -9.79
N ILE A 26 -5.34 -40.55 -9.80
CA ILE A 26 -4.63 -40.14 -8.58
C ILE A 26 -4.32 -38.64 -8.49
N TYR A 27 -4.36 -37.90 -9.61
CA TYR A 27 -3.88 -36.51 -9.63
C TYR A 27 -4.66 -35.60 -8.67
N PHE A 28 -5.97 -35.78 -8.53
CA PHE A 28 -6.76 -34.95 -7.64
C PHE A 28 -6.39 -35.19 -6.16
N GLN A 29 -6.27 -36.45 -5.75
CA GLN A 29 -5.90 -36.83 -4.39
C GLN A 29 -4.50 -36.32 -4.01
N THR A 30 -3.55 -36.40 -4.92
CA THR A 30 -2.20 -35.86 -4.68
C THR A 30 -2.20 -34.33 -4.64
N ARG A 31 -3.09 -33.67 -5.38
CA ARG A 31 -3.24 -32.21 -5.32
C ARG A 31 -3.83 -31.73 -4.00
N GLU A 32 -4.76 -32.45 -3.41
CA GLU A 32 -5.32 -32.13 -2.08
C GLU A 32 -4.39 -32.50 -0.92
N SER A 33 -3.41 -33.39 -1.15
CA SER A 33 -2.48 -33.85 -0.10
C SER A 33 -1.61 -32.72 0.50
N VAL A 34 -1.54 -31.56 -0.16
CA VAL A 34 -0.76 -30.41 0.31
C VAL A 34 -1.54 -29.46 1.22
N ASN A 35 -2.87 -29.63 1.36
CA ASN A 35 -3.76 -28.65 2.02
C ASN A 35 -3.28 -28.24 3.42
N ARG A 36 -2.90 -29.22 4.26
CA ARG A 36 -2.37 -28.97 5.61
C ARG A 36 -1.22 -27.95 5.63
N PHE A 37 -0.35 -28.00 4.62
CA PHE A 37 0.80 -27.10 4.55
C PHE A 37 0.38 -25.67 4.21
N TYR A 38 -0.78 -25.45 3.58
CA TYR A 38 -1.34 -24.13 3.33
C TYR A 38 -2.12 -23.62 4.55
N GLU A 39 -2.87 -24.50 5.22
CA GLU A 39 -3.61 -24.18 6.45
C GLU A 39 -2.67 -23.69 7.57
N ASP A 40 -1.47 -24.27 7.67
CA ASP A 40 -0.47 -23.90 8.68
C ASP A 40 0.25 -22.56 8.40
N ILE A 41 0.24 -22.04 7.15
CA ILE A 41 1.07 -20.88 6.78
C ILE A 41 0.75 -19.62 7.61
N PRO A 42 -0.51 -19.19 7.80
CA PRO A 42 -0.81 -17.98 8.57
C PRO A 42 -0.24 -18.02 10.00
N GLU A 43 -0.33 -19.17 10.66
CA GLU A 43 0.25 -19.41 12.00
C GLU A 43 1.77 -19.25 11.97
N VAL A 44 2.43 -19.92 11.01
CA VAL A 44 3.89 -19.85 10.87
C VAL A 44 4.36 -18.42 10.58
N VAL A 45 3.66 -17.69 9.71
CA VAL A 45 3.99 -16.30 9.37
C VAL A 45 3.89 -15.40 10.61
N GLU A 46 2.79 -15.47 11.37
CA GLU A 46 2.65 -14.67 12.58
C GLU A 46 3.65 -15.06 13.68
N SER A 47 4.03 -16.34 13.78
CA SER A 47 5.07 -16.74 14.72
C SER A 47 6.41 -16.04 14.43
N TYR A 48 6.80 -15.90 13.16
CA TYR A 48 8.00 -15.16 12.78
C TYR A 48 7.82 -13.65 12.89
N MET A 49 6.63 -13.11 12.64
CA MET A 49 6.33 -11.70 12.91
C MET A 49 6.52 -11.39 14.40
N ALA A 50 6.06 -12.26 15.30
CA ALA A 50 6.26 -12.11 16.74
C ALA A 50 7.75 -12.18 17.12
N GLU A 51 8.56 -13.04 16.49
CA GLU A 51 10.02 -13.04 16.68
C GLU A 51 10.65 -11.72 16.20
N ILE A 52 10.20 -11.16 15.07
CA ILE A 52 10.63 -9.83 14.61
C ILE A 52 10.25 -8.74 15.63
N THR A 53 9.07 -8.82 16.22
CA THR A 53 8.62 -7.89 17.26
C THR A 53 9.52 -7.93 18.49
N LYS A 54 9.89 -9.13 18.97
CA LYS A 54 10.83 -9.28 20.10
C LYS A 54 12.19 -8.60 19.84
N LEU A 55 12.68 -8.66 18.60
CA LEU A 55 13.97 -8.09 18.22
C LEU A 55 13.93 -6.59 17.96
N THR A 56 12.80 -6.08 17.49
CA THR A 56 12.75 -4.74 16.87
C THR A 56 11.73 -3.79 17.48
N GLY A 57 10.84 -4.31 18.35
CA GLY A 57 9.69 -3.58 18.88
C GLY A 57 8.57 -3.32 17.87
N ARG A 58 8.73 -3.72 16.60
CA ARG A 58 7.71 -3.51 15.55
C ARG A 58 6.79 -4.71 15.44
N GLU A 59 5.51 -4.47 15.64
CA GLU A 59 4.46 -5.48 15.62
C GLU A 59 3.82 -5.59 14.23
N TYR A 60 3.57 -6.83 13.81
CA TYR A 60 2.95 -7.14 12.53
C TYR A 60 2.07 -8.38 12.68
N HIS A 61 0.97 -8.40 11.94
CA HIS A 61 0.09 -9.56 11.80
C HIS A 61 -0.25 -9.80 10.33
N CYS A 62 -0.95 -10.90 10.01
CA CYS A 62 -1.42 -11.16 8.64
C CYS A 62 -2.25 -9.98 8.08
N PHE A 63 -3.05 -9.39 8.96
CA PHE A 63 -3.79 -8.15 8.77
C PHE A 63 -3.60 -7.34 10.04
N ASP A 64 -3.26 -6.06 9.92
CA ASP A 64 -3.32 -5.12 11.05
C ASP A 64 -4.28 -4.00 10.70
N TYR A 65 -4.93 -3.50 11.74
CA TYR A 65 -5.82 -2.35 11.69
C TYR A 65 -5.12 -1.10 12.22
N TYR A 66 -5.43 0.05 11.63
CA TYR A 66 -5.04 1.37 12.14
C TYR A 66 -6.20 2.35 11.99
N GLY A 67 -6.47 3.15 13.02
CA GLY A 67 -7.49 4.20 13.00
C GLY A 67 -8.38 4.18 14.24
N ALA A 68 -9.53 4.83 14.15
CA ALA A 68 -10.45 4.96 15.28
C ALA A 68 -10.94 3.57 15.76
N PRO A 69 -10.90 3.25 17.06
CA PRO A 69 -11.43 1.99 17.58
C PRO A 69 -12.93 1.80 17.31
N ASP A 70 -13.66 2.90 17.16
CA ASP A 70 -15.09 2.96 16.86
C ASP A 70 -15.38 3.42 15.42
N ALA A 71 -14.45 3.15 14.49
CA ALA A 71 -14.60 3.50 13.08
C ALA A 71 -15.90 2.95 12.48
N ASP A 72 -16.59 3.78 11.70
CA ASP A 72 -17.76 3.38 10.92
C ASP A 72 -17.44 3.15 9.44
N ARG A 73 -16.30 3.67 8.96
CA ARG A 73 -15.82 3.55 7.58
C ARG A 73 -14.38 3.06 7.56
N VAL A 74 -14.11 2.01 6.78
CA VAL A 74 -12.77 1.42 6.69
C VAL A 74 -12.30 1.25 5.24
N ILE A 75 -11.02 1.52 4.99
CA ILE A 75 -10.34 1.12 3.76
C ILE A 75 -9.61 -0.20 3.97
N VAL A 76 -9.72 -1.14 3.03
CA VAL A 76 -8.85 -2.33 2.97
C VAL A 76 -7.91 -2.16 1.78
N THR A 77 -6.60 -2.17 2.03
CA THR A 77 -5.60 -2.00 0.96
C THR A 77 -4.30 -2.73 1.28
N MET A 78 -3.40 -2.80 0.29
CA MET A 78 -2.12 -3.49 0.37
C MET A 78 -0.99 -2.62 -0.21
N GLY A 79 0.22 -2.79 0.32
CA GLY A 79 1.43 -2.11 -0.15
C GLY A 79 1.55 -0.66 0.35
N SER A 80 2.20 0.20 -0.42
CA SER A 80 2.57 1.56 0.02
C SER A 80 1.37 2.50 0.25
N SER A 81 0.22 2.24 -0.35
CA SER A 81 -1.00 3.03 -0.11
C SER A 81 -1.48 2.95 1.34
N THR A 82 -1.04 1.93 2.06
CA THR A 82 -1.40 1.72 3.46
C THR A 82 -0.80 2.81 4.35
N ASP A 83 0.41 3.30 4.04
CA ASP A 83 1.04 4.43 4.75
C ASP A 83 0.32 5.75 4.43
N VAL A 84 -0.04 5.99 3.16
CA VAL A 84 -0.84 7.18 2.77
C VAL A 84 -2.18 7.17 3.50
N ALA A 85 -2.80 6.00 3.63
CA ALA A 85 -4.06 5.86 4.35
C ALA A 85 -3.93 6.15 5.84
N GLU A 86 -2.87 5.67 6.51
CA GLU A 86 -2.62 6.02 7.92
C GLU A 86 -2.43 7.52 8.11
N GLU A 87 -1.59 8.15 7.28
CA GLU A 87 -1.34 9.58 7.35
C GLU A 87 -2.63 10.39 7.12
N THR A 88 -3.48 9.95 6.18
CA THR A 88 -4.80 10.55 5.95
C THR A 88 -5.76 10.33 7.12
N ILE A 89 -5.74 9.15 7.75
CA ILE A 89 -6.57 8.84 8.93
C ILE A 89 -6.20 9.75 10.09
N ASP A 90 -4.93 10.01 10.34
CA ASP A 90 -4.50 10.92 11.42
C ASP A 90 -5.09 12.32 11.20
N TYR A 91 -5.03 12.82 9.97
CA TYR A 91 -5.65 14.09 9.58
C TYR A 91 -7.16 14.10 9.80
N LEU A 92 -7.88 13.09 9.30
CA LEU A 92 -9.34 13.02 9.39
C LEU A 92 -9.82 12.82 10.83
N THR A 93 -9.14 11.98 11.61
CA THR A 93 -9.47 11.73 13.01
C THR A 93 -9.26 12.99 13.86
N SER A 94 -8.24 13.81 13.55
CA SER A 94 -8.06 15.12 14.20
C SER A 94 -9.25 16.08 13.97
N LYS A 95 -10.07 15.81 12.95
CA LYS A 95 -11.30 16.54 12.63
C LYS A 95 -12.58 15.83 13.12
N GLY A 96 -12.45 14.75 13.88
CA GLY A 96 -13.58 14.02 14.46
C GLY A 96 -14.18 12.92 13.57
N GLU A 97 -13.56 12.60 12.43
CA GLU A 97 -14.00 11.50 11.59
C GLU A 97 -13.65 10.14 12.21
N LYS A 98 -14.52 9.15 12.02
CA LYS A 98 -14.39 7.79 12.55
C LYS A 98 -13.94 6.82 11.47
N VAL A 99 -12.69 6.92 11.07
CA VAL A 99 -12.13 6.19 9.92
C VAL A 99 -10.99 5.25 10.33
N GLY A 100 -10.78 4.20 9.54
CA GLY A 100 -9.66 3.28 9.73
C GLY A 100 -9.22 2.58 8.45
N VAL A 101 -8.06 1.92 8.51
CA VAL A 101 -7.50 1.12 7.43
C VAL A 101 -7.12 -0.27 7.95
N VAL A 102 -7.52 -1.30 7.22
CA VAL A 102 -6.93 -2.63 7.34
C VAL A 102 -5.86 -2.75 6.27
N LYS A 103 -4.62 -2.99 6.71
CA LYS A 103 -3.53 -3.27 5.79
C LYS A 103 -3.36 -4.79 5.61
N VAL A 104 -3.32 -5.24 4.38
CA VAL A 104 -3.12 -6.66 4.07
C VAL A 104 -1.62 -6.94 3.98
N ARG A 105 -1.09 -7.82 4.84
CA ARG A 105 0.34 -8.21 4.82
C ARG A 105 0.51 -9.57 4.17
N LEU A 106 -0.26 -10.56 4.62
CA LEU A 106 -0.30 -11.89 4.02
C LEU A 106 -1.53 -12.01 3.13
N TYR A 107 -1.37 -11.75 1.83
CA TYR A 107 -2.48 -11.87 0.87
C TYR A 107 -2.84 -13.33 0.57
N ARG A 108 -1.86 -14.24 0.55
CA ARG A 108 -2.09 -15.68 0.35
C ARG A 108 -1.20 -16.54 1.25
N PRO A 109 -1.74 -17.58 1.92
CA PRO A 109 -3.17 -17.92 2.02
C PRO A 109 -4.00 -16.84 2.72
N PHE A 110 -5.23 -16.62 2.26
CA PHE A 110 -6.09 -15.55 2.76
C PHE A 110 -6.87 -16.04 3.99
N SER A 111 -6.54 -15.55 5.18
CA SER A 111 -7.22 -15.96 6.42
C SER A 111 -8.40 -15.04 6.74
N THR A 112 -9.61 -15.48 6.39
CA THR A 112 -10.86 -14.76 6.70
C THR A 112 -11.05 -14.54 8.19
N GLU A 113 -10.69 -15.52 9.04
CA GLU A 113 -10.78 -15.39 10.49
C GLU A 113 -9.91 -14.22 11.00
N ARG A 114 -8.65 -14.16 10.58
CA ARG A 114 -7.69 -13.12 11.01
C ARG A 114 -8.08 -11.74 10.49
N LEU A 115 -8.56 -11.66 9.24
CA LEU A 115 -9.10 -10.43 8.67
C LEU A 115 -10.24 -9.87 9.53
N LEU A 116 -11.24 -10.70 9.83
CA LEU A 116 -12.43 -10.24 10.53
C LEU A 116 -12.16 -9.89 12.00
N LYS A 117 -11.18 -10.55 12.62
CA LYS A 117 -10.73 -10.24 13.98
C LYS A 117 -10.20 -8.81 14.12
N VAL A 118 -9.61 -8.24 13.07
CA VAL A 118 -9.02 -6.89 13.12
C VAL A 118 -9.99 -5.78 12.69
N ILE A 119 -11.11 -6.12 12.05
CA ILE A 119 -12.12 -5.12 11.63
C ILE A 119 -13.02 -4.79 12.83
N PRO A 120 -13.14 -3.50 13.23
CA PRO A 120 -14.04 -3.12 14.32
C PRO A 120 -15.50 -3.49 14.00
N ALA A 121 -16.23 -3.96 15.02
CA ALA A 121 -17.65 -4.33 14.88
C ALA A 121 -18.57 -3.13 14.55
N THR A 122 -18.08 -1.90 14.73
CA THR A 122 -18.80 -0.65 14.42
C THR A 122 -18.81 -0.30 12.94
N VAL A 123 -18.01 -0.99 12.12
CA VAL A 123 -17.84 -0.69 10.69
C VAL A 123 -19.14 -0.94 9.94
N LYS A 124 -19.60 0.08 9.21
CA LYS A 124 -20.82 0.07 8.39
C LYS A 124 -20.51 0.03 6.90
N SER A 125 -19.37 0.54 6.48
CA SER A 125 -18.95 0.51 5.09
C SER A 125 -17.45 0.32 4.92
N ILE A 126 -17.08 -0.42 3.87
CA ILE A 126 -15.72 -0.78 3.51
C ILE A 126 -15.45 -0.40 2.06
N ALA A 127 -14.34 0.30 1.81
CA ALA A 127 -13.79 0.46 0.46
C ALA A 127 -12.55 -0.42 0.31
N VAL A 128 -12.51 -1.26 -0.72
CA VAL A 128 -11.36 -2.10 -1.04
C VAL A 128 -10.60 -1.49 -2.19
N LEU A 129 -9.31 -1.23 -1.99
CA LEU A 129 -8.46 -0.57 -2.99
C LEU A 129 -7.49 -1.57 -3.62
N ASP A 130 -7.66 -1.78 -4.92
CA ASP A 130 -6.83 -2.67 -5.72
C ASP A 130 -5.87 -1.89 -6.62
N ARG A 131 -4.59 -2.28 -6.59
CA ARG A 131 -3.54 -1.72 -7.45
C ARG A 131 -3.36 -2.53 -8.73
N THR A 132 -4.48 -2.93 -9.33
CA THR A 132 -4.53 -3.71 -10.58
C THR A 132 -5.80 -3.37 -11.36
N LYS A 133 -5.92 -3.88 -12.58
CA LYS A 133 -7.14 -3.86 -13.36
C LYS A 133 -7.27 -5.19 -14.09
N GLU A 134 -8.40 -5.87 -13.89
CA GLU A 134 -8.76 -7.09 -14.60
C GLU A 134 -9.94 -6.81 -15.53
N PRO A 135 -9.72 -6.48 -16.82
CA PRO A 135 -10.78 -6.10 -17.73
C PRO A 135 -11.82 -7.21 -17.90
N GLY A 136 -13.10 -6.88 -17.73
CA GLY A 136 -14.22 -7.82 -17.86
C GLY A 136 -14.48 -8.68 -16.62
N SER A 137 -13.67 -8.56 -15.57
CA SER A 137 -13.97 -9.18 -14.28
C SER A 137 -15.17 -8.51 -13.60
N ILE A 138 -15.79 -9.23 -12.67
CA ILE A 138 -16.86 -8.70 -11.81
C ILE A 138 -16.32 -7.84 -10.64
N GLY A 139 -15.01 -7.67 -10.56
CA GLY A 139 -14.31 -6.94 -9.51
C GLY A 139 -12.85 -7.37 -9.41
N GLU A 140 -12.02 -6.53 -8.81
CA GLU A 140 -10.59 -6.80 -8.64
C GLU A 140 -10.30 -7.84 -7.53
N PRO A 141 -9.12 -8.47 -7.54
CA PRO A 141 -8.85 -9.65 -6.70
C PRO A 141 -9.07 -9.43 -5.20
N LEU A 142 -8.53 -8.35 -4.62
CA LEU A 142 -8.68 -8.11 -3.18
C LEU A 142 -10.14 -7.76 -2.85
N TYR A 143 -10.79 -6.95 -3.68
CA TYR A 143 -12.23 -6.68 -3.54
C TYR A 143 -13.08 -7.96 -3.52
N LEU A 144 -12.81 -8.92 -4.42
CA LEU A 144 -13.53 -10.19 -4.46
C LEU A 144 -13.29 -11.04 -3.22
N ASP A 145 -12.05 -11.10 -2.71
CA ASP A 145 -11.74 -11.82 -1.47
C ASP A 145 -12.46 -11.21 -0.27
N ILE A 146 -12.51 -9.88 -0.17
CA ILE A 146 -13.21 -9.17 0.91
C ILE A 146 -14.72 -9.40 0.81
N LYS A 147 -15.31 -9.28 -0.39
CA LYS A 147 -16.72 -9.64 -0.57
C LYS A 147 -17.02 -11.07 -0.16
N SER A 148 -16.17 -12.02 -0.55
CA SER A 148 -16.30 -13.43 -0.21
C SER A 148 -16.22 -13.66 1.31
N ALA A 149 -15.31 -12.97 2.02
CA ALA A 149 -15.15 -13.05 3.47
C ALA A 149 -16.41 -12.62 4.26
N PHE A 150 -17.20 -11.72 3.68
CA PHE A 150 -18.46 -11.22 4.27
C PHE A 150 -19.72 -11.87 3.70
N TYR A 151 -19.61 -12.72 2.68
CA TYR A 151 -20.78 -13.34 2.06
C TYR A 151 -21.58 -14.19 3.05
N GLY A 152 -22.90 -13.95 3.10
CA GLY A 152 -23.82 -14.68 3.99
C GLY A 152 -23.74 -14.29 5.46
N ARG A 153 -22.93 -13.28 5.85
CA ARG A 153 -22.88 -12.78 7.23
C ARG A 153 -24.03 -11.81 7.50
N GLU A 154 -24.67 -11.97 8.66
CA GLU A 154 -25.61 -10.97 9.16
C GLU A 154 -24.89 -9.64 9.43
N ASN A 155 -25.57 -8.53 9.14
CA ASN A 155 -25.05 -7.17 9.33
C ASN A 155 -23.72 -6.92 8.60
N ALA A 156 -23.48 -7.57 7.45
CA ALA A 156 -22.32 -7.27 6.62
C ALA A 156 -22.32 -5.78 6.21
N PRO A 157 -21.16 -5.11 6.26
CA PRO A 157 -21.05 -3.71 5.83
C PRO A 157 -21.30 -3.58 4.33
N VAL A 158 -21.61 -2.35 3.89
CA VAL A 158 -21.58 -2.02 2.45
C VAL A 158 -20.14 -2.13 1.96
N ILE A 159 -19.87 -2.95 0.95
CA ILE A 159 -18.52 -3.16 0.41
C ILE A 159 -18.47 -2.63 -1.03
N VAL A 160 -17.61 -1.65 -1.27
CA VAL A 160 -17.32 -1.08 -2.59
C VAL A 160 -15.84 -1.29 -2.97
N GLY A 161 -15.56 -1.43 -4.26
CA GLY A 161 -14.24 -1.64 -4.83
C GLY A 161 -13.76 -0.42 -5.61
N GLY A 162 -12.46 -0.13 -5.53
CA GLY A 162 -11.83 0.96 -6.22
C GLY A 162 -10.44 0.61 -6.73
N ARG A 163 -10.05 1.20 -7.87
CA ARG A 163 -8.70 1.04 -8.44
C ARG A 163 -7.85 2.29 -8.25
N TYR A 164 -6.55 2.08 -8.05
CA TYR A 164 -5.59 3.18 -7.90
C TYR A 164 -4.19 2.77 -8.39
N GLY A 165 -3.26 3.74 -8.48
CA GLY A 165 -1.83 3.44 -8.46
C GLY A 165 -1.25 2.73 -9.69
N LEU A 166 -2.03 2.56 -10.77
CA LEU A 166 -1.58 1.91 -11.99
C LEU A 166 -0.45 2.71 -12.65
N GLY A 167 0.63 2.02 -13.03
CA GLY A 167 1.79 2.67 -13.64
C GLY A 167 2.45 3.75 -12.75
N SER A 168 2.46 3.54 -11.43
CA SER A 168 2.98 4.50 -10.45
C SER A 168 2.22 5.83 -10.39
N LYS A 169 0.93 5.84 -10.76
CA LYS A 169 0.01 6.95 -10.47
C LYS A 169 -0.40 6.92 -8.99
N ASP A 170 0.56 7.14 -8.10
CA ASP A 170 0.39 6.97 -6.66
C ASP A 170 -0.67 7.94 -6.10
N PRO A 171 -1.52 7.48 -5.15
CA PRO A 171 -2.51 8.33 -4.52
C PRO A 171 -1.84 9.24 -3.50
N ASN A 172 -2.40 10.43 -3.30
CA ASN A 172 -2.03 11.34 -2.21
C ASN A 172 -3.16 11.36 -1.16
N PRO A 173 -2.99 12.08 -0.04
CA PRO A 173 -4.02 12.12 1.02
C PRO A 173 -5.38 12.62 0.53
N ALA A 174 -5.44 13.57 -0.40
CA ALA A 174 -6.69 14.05 -0.98
C ALA A 174 -7.45 12.94 -1.74
N HIS A 175 -6.74 12.10 -2.50
CA HIS A 175 -7.34 10.94 -3.15
C HIS A 175 -7.90 9.94 -2.14
N ILE A 176 -7.18 9.66 -1.05
CA ILE A 176 -7.65 8.75 0.00
C ILE A 176 -8.84 9.33 0.76
N ALA A 177 -8.82 10.62 1.09
CA ALA A 177 -9.95 11.30 1.72
C ALA A 177 -11.22 11.22 0.86
N SER A 178 -11.08 11.26 -0.47
CA SER A 178 -12.18 11.09 -1.42
C SER A 178 -12.83 9.72 -1.34
N VAL A 179 -12.06 8.67 -1.00
CA VAL A 179 -12.60 7.33 -0.75
C VAL A 179 -13.44 7.31 0.51
N TYR A 180 -12.99 7.95 1.60
CA TYR A 180 -13.78 8.06 2.83
C TYR A 180 -15.04 8.92 2.64
N ALA A 181 -14.96 9.99 1.84
CA ALA A 181 -16.12 10.80 1.48
C ALA A 181 -17.14 9.98 0.67
N ASN A 182 -16.69 9.14 -0.27
CA ASN A 182 -17.55 8.20 -1.00
C ASN A 182 -18.22 7.20 -0.05
N LEU A 183 -17.50 6.67 0.93
CA LEU A 183 -18.06 5.76 1.95
C LEU A 183 -19.06 6.43 2.91
N ALA A 184 -19.00 7.76 3.04
CA ALA A 184 -19.93 8.55 3.86
C ALA A 184 -21.23 8.90 3.12
N SER A 185 -21.25 8.75 1.80
CA SER A 185 -22.44 9.00 0.98
C SER A 185 -23.52 7.94 1.24
N GLU A 186 -24.79 8.31 1.06
CA GLU A 186 -25.92 7.38 1.17
C GLU A 186 -25.83 6.23 0.15
N ASN A 187 -25.24 6.51 -1.02
CA ASN A 187 -25.06 5.55 -2.10
C ASN A 187 -23.59 5.56 -2.55
N PRO A 188 -22.68 4.89 -1.79
CA PRO A 188 -21.27 4.84 -2.15
C PRO A 188 -21.09 4.25 -3.55
N LYS A 189 -20.35 4.96 -4.39
CA LYS A 189 -20.02 4.50 -5.74
C LYS A 189 -19.15 3.26 -5.66
N ASP A 190 -19.56 2.19 -6.33
CA ASP A 190 -18.77 0.96 -6.51
C ASP A 190 -18.01 1.00 -7.85
N GLY A 191 -16.97 0.17 -7.99
CA GLY A 191 -16.17 0.04 -9.20
C GLY A 191 -15.40 1.30 -9.60
N PHE A 192 -15.08 2.17 -8.64
CA PHE A 192 -14.55 3.50 -8.88
C PHE A 192 -13.05 3.53 -9.22
N THR A 193 -12.53 4.70 -9.59
CA THR A 193 -11.09 4.98 -9.74
C THR A 193 -10.71 6.23 -8.96
N ILE A 194 -9.45 6.31 -8.51
CA ILE A 194 -8.88 7.53 -7.91
C ILE A 194 -7.56 7.92 -8.58
N GLY A 195 -7.25 9.22 -8.57
CA GLY A 195 -6.02 9.77 -9.16
C GLY A 195 -6.09 10.06 -10.66
N ILE A 196 -7.26 9.92 -11.28
CA ILE A 196 -7.54 10.28 -12.67
C ILE A 196 -8.88 11.02 -12.78
N VAL A 197 -9.10 11.68 -13.91
CA VAL A 197 -10.42 12.12 -14.35
C VAL A 197 -10.85 11.16 -15.46
N ASP A 198 -11.91 10.40 -15.21
CA ASP A 198 -12.54 9.51 -16.19
C ASP A 198 -13.87 10.11 -16.63
N ASP A 199 -13.83 10.90 -17.69
CA ASP A 199 -14.98 11.57 -18.31
C ASP A 199 -15.69 10.69 -19.37
N VAL A 200 -15.24 9.46 -19.56
CA VAL A 200 -15.81 8.51 -20.52
C VAL A 200 -16.74 7.53 -19.83
N THR A 201 -16.23 6.80 -18.83
CA THR A 201 -17.02 5.83 -18.07
C THR A 201 -17.47 6.35 -16.72
N ASN A 202 -17.09 7.59 -16.37
CA ASN A 202 -17.49 8.26 -15.14
C ASN A 202 -17.22 7.41 -13.91
N THR A 203 -16.08 6.71 -13.84
CA THR A 203 -15.70 5.87 -12.69
C THR A 203 -14.89 6.64 -11.65
N SER A 204 -14.22 7.74 -12.02
CA SER A 204 -13.40 8.51 -11.09
C SER A 204 -14.21 9.13 -9.96
N LEU A 205 -13.64 9.19 -8.76
CA LEU A 205 -14.15 10.00 -7.65
C LEU A 205 -13.69 11.45 -7.78
N GLU A 206 -14.54 12.38 -7.34
CA GLU A 206 -14.15 13.78 -7.20
C GLU A 206 -13.14 13.95 -6.06
N ILE A 207 -12.14 14.82 -6.25
CA ILE A 207 -11.08 15.02 -5.28
C ILE A 207 -11.59 15.89 -4.12
N SER A 208 -11.43 15.38 -2.90
CA SER A 208 -11.81 16.05 -1.65
C SER A 208 -10.81 17.14 -1.27
N GLY A 209 -10.87 18.28 -1.96
CA GLY A 209 -10.13 19.49 -1.63
C GLY A 209 -8.60 19.33 -1.68
N ASP A 210 -7.91 20.33 -1.14
CA ASP A 210 -6.46 20.36 -0.99
C ASP A 210 -6.09 19.97 0.46
N ILE A 211 -5.57 18.75 0.63
CA ILE A 211 -5.24 18.15 1.94
C ILE A 211 -3.73 17.95 2.03
N ASP A 212 -3.13 18.62 3.01
CA ASP A 212 -1.79 18.30 3.50
C ASP A 212 -1.91 17.51 4.80
N ALA A 213 -1.62 16.22 4.72
CA ALA A 213 -1.64 15.31 5.87
C ALA A 213 -0.24 15.05 6.42
N THR A 214 0.81 15.71 5.89
CA THR A 214 2.17 15.47 6.35
C THR A 214 2.30 15.83 7.84
N PRO A 215 3.04 15.04 8.65
CA PRO A 215 3.16 15.32 10.07
C PRO A 215 3.75 16.71 10.33
N GLU A 216 3.15 17.45 11.26
CA GLU A 216 3.60 18.80 11.63
C GLU A 216 5.11 18.83 11.91
N GLY A 217 5.78 19.84 11.36
CA GLY A 217 7.23 20.01 11.47
C GLY A 217 8.05 19.25 10.43
N THR A 218 7.41 18.51 9.53
CA THR A 218 8.08 17.93 8.36
C THR A 218 8.46 19.02 7.36
N LYS A 219 9.70 19.01 6.89
CA LYS A 219 10.21 19.88 5.84
C LYS A 219 10.24 19.17 4.51
N ALA A 220 9.53 19.71 3.53
CA ALA A 220 9.41 19.15 2.19
C ALA A 220 10.19 20.00 1.18
N CYS A 221 11.05 19.35 0.40
CA CYS A 221 11.90 20.03 -0.57
C CYS A 221 11.72 19.43 -1.97
N LYS A 222 11.71 20.29 -3.00
CA LYS A 222 11.75 19.89 -4.42
C LYS A 222 13.02 20.42 -5.09
N PHE A 223 13.70 19.57 -5.84
CA PHE A 223 14.88 19.97 -6.61
C PHE A 223 14.70 19.56 -8.07
N TRP A 224 14.67 20.55 -8.95
CA TRP A 224 14.57 20.39 -10.39
C TRP A 224 15.96 20.44 -11.01
N GLY A 225 16.42 19.30 -11.52
CA GLY A 225 17.76 19.13 -12.09
C GLY A 225 17.73 18.59 -13.51
N LEU A 226 18.84 18.77 -14.24
CA LEU A 226 19.08 18.20 -15.55
C LEU A 226 19.71 16.80 -15.41
N GLY A 227 19.36 15.89 -16.31
CA GLY A 227 19.98 14.57 -16.38
C GLY A 227 21.51 14.65 -16.44
N SER A 228 22.16 14.00 -15.47
CA SER A 228 23.62 13.96 -15.27
C SER A 228 24.28 15.24 -14.75
N ASP A 229 23.54 16.20 -14.20
CA ASP A 229 24.11 17.43 -13.60
C ASP A 229 24.63 17.26 -12.15
N GLY A 230 24.38 16.10 -11.53
CA GLY A 230 24.79 15.78 -10.16
C GLY A 230 23.72 16.01 -9.08
N THR A 231 22.57 16.61 -9.40
CA THR A 231 21.49 16.96 -8.45
C THR A 231 21.02 15.77 -7.63
N VAL A 232 20.67 14.67 -8.30
CA VAL A 232 20.20 13.44 -7.63
C VAL A 232 21.27 12.86 -6.71
N GLY A 233 22.55 12.88 -7.13
CA GLY A 233 23.67 12.40 -6.33
C GLY A 233 23.86 13.24 -5.07
N ALA A 234 23.85 14.57 -5.22
CA ALA A 234 23.93 15.51 -4.11
C ALA A 234 22.77 15.32 -3.11
N ASN A 235 21.55 15.15 -3.60
CA ASN A 235 20.37 14.91 -2.77
C ASN A 235 20.44 13.60 -1.99
N LYS A 236 20.94 12.51 -2.60
CA LYS A 236 21.19 11.24 -1.89
C LYS A 236 22.23 11.41 -0.79
N SER A 237 23.29 12.17 -1.04
CA SER A 237 24.30 12.48 -0.02
C SER A 237 23.72 13.34 1.11
N ALA A 238 22.90 14.35 0.78
CA ALA A 238 22.23 15.18 1.78
C ALA A 238 21.29 14.37 2.68
N ILE A 239 20.51 13.44 2.11
CA ILE A 239 19.67 12.50 2.88
C ILE A 239 20.52 11.72 3.89
N LYS A 240 21.66 11.14 3.44
CA LYS A 240 22.54 10.38 4.32
C LYS A 240 23.15 11.24 5.42
N ILE A 241 23.67 12.42 5.07
CA ILE A 241 24.27 13.33 6.04
C ILE A 241 23.25 13.69 7.12
N ILE A 242 22.03 14.06 6.73
CA ILE A 242 20.97 14.44 7.68
C ILE A 242 20.53 13.22 8.50
N GLY A 243 20.30 12.07 7.88
CA GLY A 243 19.86 10.86 8.59
C GLY A 243 20.90 10.26 9.53
N ASP A 244 22.19 10.38 9.20
CA ASP A 244 23.30 9.80 10.00
C ASP A 244 23.76 10.74 11.13
N HIS A 245 23.51 12.06 11.01
CA HIS A 245 24.03 13.07 11.94
C HIS A 245 22.92 13.86 12.67
N THR A 246 21.66 13.45 12.52
CA THR A 246 20.52 14.00 13.26
C THR A 246 19.55 12.90 13.65
N ASP A 247 18.67 13.16 14.61
CA ASP A 247 17.59 12.23 14.98
C ASP A 247 16.34 12.35 14.08
N MET A 248 16.46 13.03 12.93
CA MET A 248 15.34 13.19 12.00
C MET A 248 15.20 11.98 11.09
N TYR A 249 13.95 11.62 10.81
CA TYR A 249 13.62 10.78 9.67
C TYR A 249 13.90 11.53 8.38
N ALA A 250 14.45 10.82 7.39
CA ALA A 250 14.75 11.36 6.07
C ALA A 250 14.14 10.45 4.99
N GLN A 251 13.45 11.06 4.02
CA GLN A 251 12.85 10.39 2.88
C GLN A 251 13.34 11.05 1.58
N GLY A 252 13.62 10.23 0.57
CA GLY A 252 13.94 10.71 -0.78
C GLY A 252 13.25 9.88 -1.85
N TYR A 253 12.58 10.55 -2.77
CA TYR A 253 12.05 9.98 -4.00
C TYR A 253 12.56 10.80 -5.21
N PHE A 254 12.87 10.11 -6.31
CA PHE A 254 13.50 10.73 -7.47
C PHE A 254 12.70 10.37 -8.72
N ALA A 255 12.04 11.38 -9.31
CA ALA A 255 11.37 11.26 -10.59
C ALA A 255 12.36 11.55 -11.72
N TYR A 256 12.46 10.63 -12.68
CA TYR A 256 13.32 10.76 -13.85
C TYR A 256 12.45 10.81 -15.10
N ASP A 257 12.92 11.54 -16.11
CA ASP A 257 12.42 11.40 -17.48
C ASP A 257 12.74 10.00 -18.04
N SER A 258 11.94 9.57 -19.00
CA SER A 258 12.20 8.38 -19.82
C SER A 258 13.42 8.52 -20.73
N LYS A 259 13.84 9.77 -21.02
CA LYS A 259 15.02 10.07 -21.84
C LYS A 259 16.31 9.73 -21.08
N LYS A 260 17.19 8.97 -21.74
CA LYS A 260 18.50 8.56 -21.18
C LYS A 260 19.47 9.71 -20.92
N SER A 261 19.40 10.79 -21.70
CA SER A 261 20.30 11.95 -21.60
C SER A 261 19.53 13.26 -21.76
N GLY A 262 19.90 14.29 -20.99
CA GLY A 262 19.30 15.62 -21.05
C GLY A 262 17.83 15.68 -20.61
N GLY A 263 17.30 14.60 -20.04
CA GLY A 263 15.97 14.55 -19.46
C GLY A 263 15.87 15.37 -18.17
N ILE A 264 14.65 15.69 -17.76
CA ILE A 264 14.39 16.36 -16.49
C ILE A 264 14.46 15.37 -15.33
N THR A 265 14.93 15.84 -14.17
CA THR A 265 14.85 15.10 -12.91
C THR A 265 14.22 15.98 -11.84
N VAL A 266 13.32 15.39 -11.05
CA VAL A 266 12.70 16.08 -9.90
C VAL A 266 12.92 15.23 -8.67
N SER A 267 13.67 15.76 -7.72
CA SER A 267 13.89 15.10 -6.42
C SER A 267 12.90 15.64 -5.41
N HIS A 268 12.25 14.73 -4.69
CA HIS A 268 11.30 15.00 -3.62
C HIS A 268 11.92 14.53 -2.31
N LEU A 269 12.28 15.46 -1.44
CA LEU A 269 12.88 15.15 -0.15
C LEU A 269 11.93 15.55 0.98
N ARG A 270 11.88 14.74 2.03
CA ARG A 270 11.21 15.10 3.28
C ARG A 270 12.11 14.81 4.48
N PHE A 271 12.11 15.70 5.46
CA PHE A 271 12.84 15.55 6.72
C PHE A 271 11.95 15.93 7.90
N GLY A 272 11.92 15.13 8.96
CA GLY A 272 11.04 15.41 10.10
C GLY A 272 11.40 14.62 11.34
N LYS A 273 10.94 15.11 12.51
CA LYS A 273 11.14 14.40 13.79
C LYS A 273 10.18 13.21 13.97
N LYS A 274 9.06 13.22 13.25
CA LYS A 274 8.10 12.11 13.19
C LYS A 274 8.42 11.22 12.00
N GLN A 275 8.03 9.95 12.09
CA GLN A 275 8.17 9.00 10.99
C GLN A 275 7.41 9.52 9.76
N ILE A 276 8.08 9.48 8.60
CA ILE A 276 7.51 9.98 7.33
C ILE A 276 6.75 8.84 6.65
N LYS A 277 5.43 9.00 6.48
CA LYS A 277 4.51 8.02 5.87
C LYS A 277 3.90 8.55 4.56
N SER A 278 4.67 9.38 3.85
CA SER A 278 4.22 10.06 2.64
C SER A 278 4.82 9.44 1.36
N PRO A 279 4.47 8.20 0.93
CA PRO A 279 4.98 7.60 -0.30
C PRO A 279 4.25 8.16 -1.55
N TYR A 280 4.18 9.48 -1.63
CA TYR A 280 3.64 10.26 -2.74
C TYR A 280 4.52 11.49 -2.96
N LEU A 281 4.43 12.10 -4.15
CA LEU A 281 5.24 13.26 -4.51
C LEU A 281 4.96 14.45 -3.59
N VAL A 282 5.96 15.31 -3.39
CA VAL A 282 5.76 16.59 -2.69
C VAL A 282 4.87 17.49 -3.53
N ASP A 283 3.72 17.86 -2.98
CA ASP A 283 2.76 18.84 -3.51
C ASP A 283 3.04 20.24 -2.94
N LYS A 284 3.20 20.36 -1.62
CA LYS A 284 3.55 21.60 -0.91
C LYS A 284 5.00 21.52 -0.43
N ALA A 285 5.85 22.35 -1.00
CA ALA A 285 7.27 22.40 -0.67
C ALA A 285 7.59 23.64 0.18
N ASP A 286 8.37 23.46 1.24
CA ASP A 286 8.99 24.55 2.00
C ASP A 286 10.17 25.17 1.23
N PHE A 287 10.83 24.35 0.38
CA PHE A 287 11.99 24.76 -0.38
C PHE A 287 11.96 24.17 -1.79
N ILE A 288 12.10 25.04 -2.79
CA ILE A 288 12.19 24.66 -4.20
C ILE A 288 13.50 25.18 -4.77
N ALA A 289 14.29 24.30 -5.38
CA ALA A 289 15.49 24.66 -6.12
C ALA A 289 15.35 24.29 -7.60
N CYS A 290 15.78 25.21 -8.46
CA CYS A 290 15.86 25.03 -9.90
C CYS A 290 17.31 25.13 -10.34
N HIS A 291 17.94 24.00 -10.64
CA HIS A 291 19.36 23.94 -11.00
C HIS A 291 19.62 24.18 -12.49
N ASN A 292 18.55 24.30 -13.30
CA ASN A 292 18.65 24.63 -14.72
C ASN A 292 17.74 25.81 -15.07
N GLN A 293 18.35 26.94 -15.40
CA GLN A 293 17.64 28.18 -15.76
C GLN A 293 16.61 27.99 -16.88
N ALA A 294 16.85 27.05 -17.81
CA ALA A 294 15.92 26.78 -18.90
C ALA A 294 14.54 26.28 -18.45
N TYR A 295 14.40 25.80 -17.21
CA TYR A 295 13.14 25.28 -16.67
C TYR A 295 12.19 26.35 -16.17
N VAL A 296 12.70 27.53 -15.78
CA VAL A 296 11.89 28.65 -15.23
C VAL A 296 10.75 29.07 -16.16
N TYR A 297 10.98 28.99 -17.47
CA TYR A 297 9.99 29.39 -18.49
C TYR A 297 9.28 28.20 -19.16
N LYS A 298 9.63 26.97 -18.79
CA LYS A 298 9.14 25.75 -19.45
C LYS A 298 8.24 24.90 -18.56
N TYR A 299 8.49 24.90 -17.27
CA TYR A 299 7.77 24.10 -16.29
C TYR A 299 7.23 25.00 -15.20
N ASP A 300 6.17 24.54 -14.55
CA ASP A 300 5.67 25.13 -13.31
C ASP A 300 6.52 24.60 -12.14
N VAL A 301 7.63 25.31 -11.90
CA VAL A 301 8.73 24.91 -10.99
C VAL A 301 8.35 25.10 -9.53
#